data_AF-A0A381YL31-F1
#
_entry.id   AF-A0A381YL31-F1
#
_cell.length_a   1.000
_cell.length_b   1.000
_cell.length_c   1.000
_cell.angle_alpha   90.00
_cell.angle_beta   90.00
_cell.angle_gamma   90.00
#
_symmetry.space_group_name_H-M   'P 1'
#
loop_
_entity.id
_entity.type
_entity.pdbx_description
1 polymer ?
#
loop_
_entity_poly.entity_id
_entity_poly.type
_entity_poly.pdbx_seq_one_letter_code
_entity_poly.pdbx_strand_id
1 'polypeptide(L)'
;VVLLIVALAVLYYALEARHQGFAIIKEKAEYFSIVNSVDDENITLSPRGDDIRFITLPVVGLVSRDGCIVAGGTLVHHPDSVTRQVLSSSGSIRKGSSVRTDLFASQSDPKISLGIDYDDIEFESELGFFKAWKTTQNSNNWVIFVHGHRSNRRESLRFASLFKRLSFNQLMITYRNDQDAPSGTGGYHMFGLTEWKDLEGAVKYVIQQGGTNIT
;
A
#
# COMPACT_ATOMS: atom_id res chain seq x y z
N VAL A 1 5.42 -10.63 -46.10
CA VAL A 1 5.35 -9.31 -45.42
C VAL A 1 4.29 -9.29 -44.32
N VAL A 2 3.00 -9.55 -44.62
CA VAL A 2 1.92 -9.51 -43.60
C VAL A 2 2.15 -10.45 -42.41
N LEU A 3 2.52 -11.72 -42.64
CA LEU A 3 2.81 -12.68 -41.56
C LEU A 3 3.95 -12.23 -40.64
N LEU A 4 5.00 -11.62 -41.20
CA LEU A 4 6.13 -11.10 -40.43
C LEU A 4 5.69 -9.92 -39.55
N ILE A 5 4.86 -9.01 -40.08
CA ILE A 5 4.32 -7.88 -39.33
C ILE A 5 3.44 -8.38 -38.16
N VAL A 6 2.57 -9.36 -38.41
CA VAL A 6 1.72 -9.96 -37.36
C VAL A 6 2.59 -10.63 -36.29
N ALA A 7 3.59 -11.41 -36.68
CA ALA A 7 4.49 -12.07 -35.71
C ALA A 7 5.26 -11.06 -34.85
N LEU A 8 5.78 -9.98 -35.46
CA LEU A 8 6.47 -8.91 -34.74
C LEU A 8 5.52 -8.14 -33.81
N ALA A 9 4.29 -7.86 -34.23
CA ALA A 9 3.29 -7.22 -33.40
C ALA A 9 2.92 -8.09 -32.19
N VAL A 10 2.69 -9.40 -32.40
CA VAL A 10 2.41 -10.34 -31.30
C VAL A 10 3.57 -10.41 -30.32
N LEU A 11 4.81 -10.52 -30.83
CA LEU A 11 6.00 -10.55 -29.97
C LEU A 11 6.14 -9.24 -29.17
N TYR A 12 5.93 -8.09 -29.81
CA TYR A 12 5.98 -6.79 -29.17
C TYR A 12 4.95 -6.69 -28.04
N TYR A 13 3.67 -6.97 -28.32
CA TYR A 13 2.62 -6.89 -27.30
C TYR A 13 2.78 -7.95 -26.19
N ALA A 14 3.35 -9.13 -26.49
CA ALA A 14 3.67 -10.13 -25.47
C ALA A 14 4.79 -9.65 -24.54
N LEU A 15 5.84 -9.03 -25.08
CA LEU A 15 6.93 -8.46 -24.27
C LEU A 15 6.44 -7.25 -23.46
N GLU A 16 5.61 -6.39 -24.05
CA GLU A 16 5.04 -5.24 -23.37
C GLU A 16 4.10 -5.68 -22.24
N ALA A 17 3.21 -6.65 -22.48
CA ALA A 17 2.34 -7.21 -21.46
C ALA A 17 3.14 -7.87 -20.33
N ARG A 18 4.25 -8.57 -20.66
CA ARG A 18 5.15 -9.15 -19.66
C ARG A 18 5.80 -8.07 -18.80
N HIS A 19 6.31 -7.00 -19.43
CA HIS A 19 6.98 -5.91 -18.74
C HIS A 19 5.98 -5.10 -17.89
N GLN A 20 4.88 -4.64 -18.47
CA GLN A 20 3.87 -3.84 -17.78
C GLN A 20 3.06 -4.64 -16.76
N GLY A 21 2.85 -5.93 -16.97
CA GLY A 21 1.97 -6.74 -16.13
C GLY A 21 2.69 -7.42 -14.97
N PHE A 22 3.93 -7.86 -15.18
CA PHE A 22 4.58 -8.80 -14.27
C PHE A 22 5.89 -8.26 -13.71
N ALA A 23 6.57 -7.33 -14.38
CA ALA A 23 7.90 -6.91 -13.93
C ALA A 23 7.83 -6.24 -12.56
N ILE A 24 8.83 -6.50 -11.72
CA ILE A 24 9.00 -5.79 -10.45
C ILE A 24 9.55 -4.40 -10.77
N ILE A 25 8.66 -3.42 -10.92
CA ILE A 25 9.03 -2.04 -11.24
C ILE A 25 9.12 -1.25 -9.93
N LYS A 26 10.31 -0.76 -9.61
CA LYS A 26 10.50 0.23 -8.54
C LYS A 26 10.40 1.63 -9.16
N GLU A 27 9.17 2.11 -9.35
CA GLU A 27 8.97 3.49 -9.81
C GLU A 27 9.46 4.48 -8.76
N LYS A 28 10.18 5.51 -9.21
CA LYS A 28 10.48 6.65 -8.35
C LYS A 28 9.19 7.45 -8.21
N ALA A 29 8.71 7.62 -6.99
CA ALA A 29 7.59 8.50 -6.72
C ALA A 29 7.91 9.92 -7.19
N GLU A 30 7.11 10.42 -8.12
CA GLU A 30 7.19 11.79 -8.59
C GLU A 30 6.13 12.64 -7.85
N TYR A 31 6.53 13.85 -7.44
CA TYR A 31 5.72 14.74 -6.62
C TYR A 31 5.48 16.03 -7.39
N PHE A 32 4.33 16.15 -8.04
CA PHE A 32 4.06 17.24 -8.98
C PHE A 32 3.09 18.29 -8.44
N SER A 33 2.21 17.91 -7.53
CA SER A 33 1.25 18.82 -6.91
C SER A 33 1.94 19.68 -5.87
N ILE A 34 1.53 20.94 -5.75
CA ILE A 34 2.17 21.92 -4.85
C ILE A 34 1.20 22.37 -3.78
N VAL A 35 1.63 22.34 -2.53
CA VAL A 35 0.86 22.85 -1.39
C VAL A 35 0.91 24.38 -1.37
N ASN A 36 -0.24 25.04 -1.43
CA ASN A 36 -0.39 26.49 -1.44
C ASN A 36 -0.51 27.05 0.00
N SER A 37 -1.21 26.32 0.86
CA SER A 37 -1.32 26.58 2.30
C SER A 37 -1.69 25.29 3.04
N VAL A 38 -1.32 25.22 4.31
CA VAL A 38 -1.71 24.12 5.20
C VAL A 38 -1.74 24.65 6.64
N ASP A 39 -2.77 24.25 7.37
CA ASP A 39 -2.94 24.42 8.80
C ASP A 39 -3.51 23.11 9.39
N ASP A 40 -3.87 23.13 10.67
CA ASP A 40 -4.35 21.95 11.40
C ASP A 40 -5.71 21.44 10.89
N GLU A 41 -6.50 22.30 10.22
CA GLU A 41 -7.85 21.98 9.77
C GLU A 41 -7.93 21.78 8.26
N ASN A 42 -7.12 22.49 7.48
CA ASN A 42 -7.25 22.58 6.03
C ASN A 42 -5.90 22.55 5.31
N ILE A 43 -5.92 21.92 4.13
CA ILE A 43 -4.84 21.96 3.16
C ILE A 43 -5.37 22.47 1.83
N THR A 44 -4.70 23.45 1.26
CA THR A 44 -4.96 23.93 -0.10
C THR A 44 -3.78 23.60 -0.99
N LEU A 45 -4.03 22.98 -2.14
CA LEU A 45 -3.00 22.59 -3.09
C LEU A 45 -3.44 22.83 -4.53
N SER A 46 -2.45 22.98 -5.42
CA SER A 46 -2.64 22.97 -6.86
C SER A 46 -2.32 21.57 -7.40
N PRO A 47 -3.34 20.72 -7.64
CA PRO A 47 -3.13 19.34 -8.07
C PRO A 47 -2.66 19.29 -9.53
N ARG A 48 -1.86 18.27 -9.88
CA ARG A 48 -1.36 18.04 -11.25
C ARG A 48 -1.50 16.59 -11.69
N GLY A 49 -1.63 16.37 -12.99
CA GLY A 49 -1.73 15.02 -13.56
C GLY A 49 -2.89 14.24 -12.94
N ASP A 50 -2.63 13.01 -12.51
CA ASP A 50 -3.64 12.14 -11.90
C ASP A 50 -4.14 12.63 -10.54
N ASP A 51 -3.38 13.47 -9.84
CA ASP A 51 -3.82 14.04 -8.56
C ASP A 51 -5.08 14.89 -8.72
N ILE A 52 -5.34 15.46 -9.90
CA ILE A 52 -6.57 16.21 -10.20
C ILE A 52 -7.81 15.33 -10.01
N ARG A 53 -7.69 14.04 -10.37
CA ARG A 53 -8.77 13.06 -10.21
C ARG A 53 -8.78 12.51 -8.79
N PHE A 54 -7.64 12.07 -8.26
CA PHE A 54 -7.59 11.39 -6.97
C PHE A 54 -7.86 12.31 -5.77
N ILE A 55 -7.58 13.62 -5.88
CA ILE A 55 -7.93 14.59 -4.85
C ILE A 55 -9.44 14.77 -4.68
N THR A 56 -10.28 14.15 -5.51
CA THR A 56 -11.74 14.16 -5.36
C THR A 56 -12.27 13.02 -4.49
N LEU A 57 -11.42 12.06 -4.11
CA LEU A 57 -11.84 10.91 -3.30
C LEU A 57 -12.29 11.35 -1.90
N PRO A 58 -13.27 10.65 -1.27
CA PRO A 58 -13.77 11.02 0.05
C PRO A 58 -12.68 11.11 1.13
N VAL A 59 -11.69 10.21 1.05
CA VAL A 59 -10.48 10.22 1.86
C VAL A 59 -9.30 9.91 0.95
N VAL A 60 -8.24 10.71 1.02
CA VAL A 60 -7.04 10.56 0.19
C VAL A 60 -5.79 10.92 0.98
N GLY A 61 -4.71 10.16 0.80
CA GLY A 61 -3.40 10.53 1.31
C GLY A 61 -2.74 11.57 0.42
N LEU A 62 -2.07 12.55 1.01
CA LEU A 62 -1.15 13.48 0.36
C LEU A 62 0.22 13.20 0.93
N VAL A 63 1.14 12.70 0.10
CA VAL A 63 2.46 12.26 0.55
C VAL A 63 3.56 13.11 -0.07
N SER A 64 4.59 13.38 0.72
CA SER A 64 5.84 13.99 0.31
C SER A 64 7.01 13.15 0.84
N ARG A 65 8.24 13.57 0.55
CA ARG A 65 9.44 12.95 1.15
C ARG A 65 9.53 13.17 2.66
N ASP A 66 8.93 14.25 3.16
CA ASP A 66 9.15 14.73 4.53
C ASP A 66 7.93 14.47 5.44
N GLY A 67 6.82 13.97 4.90
CA GLY A 67 5.60 13.76 5.65
C GLY A 67 4.39 13.44 4.78
N CYS A 68 3.26 13.20 5.46
CA CYS A 68 1.98 12.87 4.86
C CYS A 68 0.81 13.56 5.57
N ILE A 69 -0.26 13.84 4.82
CA ILE A 69 -1.54 14.31 5.32
C ILE A 69 -2.63 13.38 4.81
N VAL A 70 -3.57 13.00 5.67
CA VAL A 70 -4.82 12.36 5.24
C VAL A 70 -5.85 13.47 5.08
N ALA A 71 -6.31 13.67 3.85
CA ALA A 71 -7.26 14.70 3.49
C ALA A 71 -8.67 14.10 3.31
N GLY A 72 -9.67 14.83 3.78
CA GLY A 72 -11.07 14.42 3.85
C GLY A 72 -12.03 15.58 3.63
N GLY A 73 -13.27 15.39 4.09
CA GLY A 73 -14.30 16.43 4.09
C GLY A 73 -14.74 16.88 2.69
N THR A 74 -15.47 17.99 2.66
CA THR A 74 -15.96 18.60 1.42
C THR A 74 -14.80 19.18 0.61
N LEU A 75 -14.76 18.84 -0.67
CA LEU A 75 -13.81 19.43 -1.63
C LEU A 75 -14.29 20.83 -2.01
N VAL A 76 -13.48 21.85 -1.73
CA VAL A 76 -13.73 23.24 -2.15
C VAL A 76 -12.87 23.53 -3.38
N HIS A 77 -13.53 23.85 -4.49
CA HIS A 77 -12.85 24.19 -5.75
C HIS A 77 -12.56 25.70 -5.82
N HIS A 78 -11.35 26.01 -6.25
CA HIS A 78 -10.92 27.35 -6.68
C HIS A 78 -10.45 27.27 -8.14
N PRO A 79 -10.15 28.40 -8.82
CA PRO A 79 -9.72 28.36 -10.22
C PRO A 79 -8.54 27.43 -10.52
N ASP A 80 -7.48 27.49 -9.69
CA ASP A 80 -6.23 26.71 -9.89
C ASP A 80 -5.82 25.87 -8.66
N SER A 81 -6.73 25.71 -7.69
CA SER A 81 -6.44 24.98 -6.46
C SER A 81 -7.68 24.35 -5.85
N VAL A 82 -7.45 23.43 -4.93
CA VAL A 82 -8.49 22.77 -4.15
C VAL A 82 -8.15 22.83 -2.67
N THR A 83 -9.15 23.03 -1.84
CA THR A 83 -9.03 22.94 -0.38
C THR A 83 -9.73 21.69 0.13
N ARG A 84 -9.06 20.98 1.04
CA ARG A 84 -9.57 19.78 1.73
C ARG A 84 -9.35 19.91 3.22
N GLN A 85 -10.20 19.24 3.99
CA GLN A 85 -10.02 19.11 5.43
C GLN A 85 -8.84 18.18 5.75
N VAL A 86 -8.02 18.54 6.72
CA VAL A 86 -6.97 17.69 7.30
C VAL A 86 -7.63 16.77 8.34
N LEU A 87 -7.54 15.46 8.12
CA LEU A 87 -8.01 14.45 9.08
C LEU A 87 -6.89 14.00 10.00
N SER A 88 -5.67 13.92 9.47
CA SER A 88 -4.46 13.65 10.23
C SER A 88 -3.23 14.07 9.45
N SER A 89 -2.12 14.29 10.16
CA SER A 89 -0.83 14.64 9.58
C SER A 89 0.31 13.93 10.32
N SER A 90 1.37 13.59 9.60
CA SER A 90 2.62 13.08 10.17
C SER A 90 3.80 13.65 9.38
N GLY A 91 4.91 13.96 10.06
CA GLY A 91 6.06 14.63 9.45
C GLY A 91 5.78 16.10 9.12
N SER A 92 6.46 16.64 8.09
CA SER A 92 6.40 18.06 7.73
C SER A 92 5.95 18.26 6.29
N ILE A 93 4.66 18.53 6.11
CA ILE A 93 4.12 19.15 4.90
C ILE A 93 3.85 20.63 5.20
N ARG A 94 4.38 21.52 4.35
CA ARG A 94 4.25 22.97 4.49
C ARG A 94 3.93 23.61 3.15
N LYS A 95 3.62 24.91 3.16
CA LYS A 95 3.51 25.70 1.93
C LYS A 95 4.78 25.52 1.06
N GLY A 96 4.58 25.24 -0.23
CA GLY A 96 5.63 24.96 -1.19
C GLY A 96 6.11 23.50 -1.24
N SER A 97 5.66 22.64 -0.32
CA SER A 97 5.95 21.20 -0.39
C SER A 97 5.38 20.61 -1.68
N SER A 98 6.19 19.82 -2.37
CA SER A 98 5.73 18.95 -3.46
C SER A 98 5.11 17.69 -2.87
N VAL A 99 3.88 17.41 -3.28
CA VAL A 99 3.10 16.26 -2.83
C VAL A 99 2.58 15.47 -4.03
N ARG A 100 2.17 14.22 -3.78
CA ARG A 100 1.33 13.43 -4.68
C ARG A 100 0.19 12.82 -3.89
N THR A 101 -0.89 12.46 -4.56
CA THR A 101 -1.92 11.64 -3.95
C THR A 101 -1.44 10.20 -3.74
N ASP A 102 -1.90 9.59 -2.65
CA ASP A 102 -1.75 8.18 -2.35
C ASP A 102 -3.13 7.62 -1.98
N LEU A 103 -3.51 6.52 -2.62
CA LEU A 103 -4.79 5.85 -2.42
C LEU A 103 -4.82 5.09 -1.08
N PHE A 104 -3.67 4.84 -0.47
CA PHE A 104 -3.58 4.28 0.87
C PHE A 104 -3.72 5.38 1.91
N ALA A 105 -4.92 5.59 2.48
CA ALA A 105 -5.10 6.59 3.53
C ALA A 105 -4.22 6.35 4.77
N SER A 106 -3.89 5.09 5.07
CA SER A 106 -2.94 4.75 6.13
C SER A 106 -1.50 4.84 5.61
N GLN A 107 -0.77 5.83 6.12
CA GLN A 107 0.52 6.25 5.59
C GLN A 107 1.72 5.68 6.35
N SER A 108 1.48 4.99 7.46
CA SER A 108 2.52 4.45 8.31
C SER A 108 2.10 3.09 8.88
N ASP A 109 2.64 2.73 10.04
CA ASP A 109 2.32 1.50 10.77
C ASP A 109 0.92 1.54 11.43
N PRO A 110 0.43 0.41 12.00
CA PRO A 110 -0.87 0.36 12.67
C PRO A 110 -1.02 1.34 13.84
N LYS A 111 0.06 1.64 14.57
CA LYS A 111 0.02 2.51 15.74
C LYS A 111 -0.15 3.97 15.33
N ILE A 112 0.67 4.45 14.40
CA ILE A 112 0.60 5.82 13.91
C ILE A 112 -0.67 6.03 13.09
N SER A 113 -1.05 5.07 12.25
CA SER A 113 -2.18 5.25 11.33
C SER A 113 -3.54 5.07 11.99
N LEU A 114 -3.65 4.19 13.00
CA LEU A 114 -4.94 3.78 13.58
C LEU A 114 -4.96 3.75 15.11
N GLY A 115 -3.85 4.05 15.79
CA GLY A 115 -3.74 3.90 17.24
C GLY A 115 -3.76 2.45 17.71
N ILE A 116 -3.48 1.49 16.83
CA ILE A 116 -3.51 0.05 17.14
C ILE A 116 -2.10 -0.42 17.52
N ASP A 117 -1.94 -0.95 18.73
CA ASP A 117 -0.69 -1.60 19.13
C ASP A 117 -0.42 -2.85 18.30
N TYR A 118 0.84 -3.05 17.94
CA TYR A 118 1.29 -4.12 17.06
C TYR A 118 2.73 -4.52 17.38
N ASP A 119 3.09 -5.76 17.02
CA ASP A 119 4.47 -6.23 16.97
C ASP A 119 4.92 -6.27 15.48
N ASP A 120 6.13 -5.80 15.16
CA ASP A 120 6.77 -6.10 13.86
C ASP A 120 7.58 -7.39 14.03
N ILE A 121 7.06 -8.48 13.47
CA ILE A 121 7.62 -9.82 13.63
C ILE A 121 8.21 -10.32 12.31
N GLU A 122 9.01 -11.38 12.41
CA GLU A 122 9.49 -12.14 11.26
C GLU A 122 8.89 -13.54 11.24
N PHE A 123 8.60 -14.06 10.04
CA PHE A 123 8.19 -15.44 9.81
C PHE A 123 9.02 -16.06 8.69
N GLU A 124 9.25 -17.37 8.75
CA GLU A 124 10.06 -18.11 7.79
C GLU A 124 9.22 -18.60 6.59
N SER A 125 9.79 -18.50 5.40
CA SER A 125 9.28 -19.04 4.13
C SER A 125 10.43 -19.63 3.31
N GLU A 126 10.15 -20.17 2.12
CA GLU A 126 11.12 -20.76 1.19
C GLU A 126 12.31 -19.82 0.87
N LEU A 127 12.08 -18.50 0.79
CA LEU A 127 13.11 -17.52 0.45
C LEU A 127 13.80 -16.88 1.67
N GLY A 128 13.54 -17.39 2.87
CA GLY A 128 14.05 -16.87 4.14
C GLY A 128 12.98 -16.16 4.96
N PHE A 129 13.38 -15.14 5.71
CA PHE A 129 12.50 -14.42 6.63
C PHE A 129 11.77 -13.27 5.95
N PHE A 130 10.48 -13.16 6.25
CA PHE A 130 9.57 -12.10 5.83
C PHE A 130 9.01 -11.37 7.03
N LYS A 131 8.59 -10.12 6.86
CA LYS A 131 8.08 -9.30 7.96
C LYS A 131 6.56 -9.27 7.98
N ALA A 132 6.00 -9.12 9.17
CA ALA A 132 4.56 -8.91 9.33
C ALA A 132 4.27 -7.99 10.51
N TRP A 133 3.21 -7.18 10.38
CA TRP A 133 2.61 -6.55 11.55
C TRP A 133 1.61 -7.52 12.18
N LYS A 134 1.86 -7.86 13.43
CA LYS A 134 1.00 -8.71 14.23
C LYS A 134 0.22 -7.87 15.23
N THR A 135 -1.10 -8.00 15.25
CA THR A 135 -1.93 -7.44 16.34
C THR A 135 -2.61 -8.59 17.06
N THR A 136 -2.63 -8.55 18.39
CA THR A 136 -3.15 -9.64 19.22
C THR A 136 -4.44 -9.23 19.90
N GLN A 137 -5.38 -10.18 19.96
CA GLN A 137 -6.64 -10.10 20.68
C GLN A 137 -6.77 -11.35 21.56
N ASN A 138 -7.63 -11.31 22.59
CA ASN A 138 -7.89 -12.47 23.42
C ASN A 138 -8.85 -13.46 22.70
N SER A 139 -8.35 -14.13 21.67
CA SER A 139 -9.13 -14.95 20.75
C SER A 139 -8.26 -15.99 20.05
N ASN A 140 -8.88 -17.07 19.58
CA ASN A 140 -8.24 -18.11 18.75
C ASN A 140 -8.40 -17.86 17.25
N ASN A 141 -9.16 -16.84 16.86
CA ASN A 141 -9.39 -16.49 15.46
C ASN A 141 -8.26 -15.61 14.93
N TRP A 142 -7.72 -15.99 13.78
CA TRP A 142 -6.66 -15.28 13.08
C TRP A 142 -7.13 -14.87 11.69
N VAL A 143 -6.68 -13.69 11.25
CA VAL A 143 -6.77 -13.26 9.86
C VAL A 143 -5.37 -12.96 9.34
N ILE A 144 -5.05 -13.48 8.15
CA ILE A 144 -3.82 -13.16 7.44
C ILE A 144 -4.17 -12.25 6.25
N PHE A 145 -3.69 -11.01 6.27
CA PHE A 145 -3.91 -10.08 5.18
C PHE A 145 -2.81 -10.22 4.13
N VAL A 146 -3.24 -10.50 2.90
CA VAL A 146 -2.39 -10.51 1.71
C VAL A 146 -2.80 -9.33 0.83
N HIS A 147 -1.87 -8.41 0.57
CA HIS A 147 -2.14 -7.25 -0.27
C HIS A 147 -2.07 -7.60 -1.76
N GLY A 148 -2.56 -6.68 -2.60
CA GLY A 148 -2.59 -6.87 -4.05
C GLY A 148 -1.26 -6.60 -4.76
N HIS A 149 -1.26 -6.84 -6.07
CA HIS A 149 -0.18 -6.46 -6.98
C HIS A 149 0.10 -4.95 -6.92
N ARG A 150 1.38 -4.56 -6.91
CA ARG A 150 1.87 -3.16 -6.79
C ARG A 150 1.42 -2.45 -5.51
N SER A 151 1.10 -3.21 -4.48
CA SER A 151 0.71 -2.71 -3.17
C SER A 151 1.81 -3.00 -2.14
N ASN A 152 1.47 -2.86 -0.87
CA ASN A 152 2.27 -3.28 0.27
C ASN A 152 1.35 -3.55 1.47
N ARG A 153 1.92 -4.08 2.56
CA ARG A 153 1.17 -4.45 3.78
C ARG A 153 0.29 -3.34 4.38
N ARG A 154 0.50 -2.05 4.08
CA ARG A 154 -0.38 -0.94 4.51
C ARG A 154 -1.79 -1.02 3.95
N GLU A 155 -2.00 -1.66 2.81
CA GLU A 155 -3.34 -1.82 2.24
C GLU A 155 -4.29 -2.54 3.22
N SER A 156 -3.74 -3.47 4.01
CA SER A 156 -4.44 -4.22 5.05
C SER A 156 -5.04 -3.34 6.15
N LEU A 157 -4.46 -2.15 6.40
CA LEU A 157 -4.88 -1.25 7.49
C LEU A 157 -6.33 -0.77 7.33
N ARG A 158 -6.85 -0.76 6.11
CA ARG A 158 -8.25 -0.40 5.83
C ARG A 158 -9.25 -1.32 6.54
N PHE A 159 -8.86 -2.56 6.81
CA PHE A 159 -9.68 -3.56 7.49
C PHE A 159 -9.25 -3.79 8.95
N ALA A 160 -8.09 -3.30 9.37
CA ALA A 160 -7.51 -3.63 10.67
C ALA A 160 -8.42 -3.27 11.85
N SER A 161 -9.08 -2.12 11.79
CA SER A 161 -10.04 -1.68 12.81
C SER A 161 -11.29 -2.56 12.88
N LEU A 162 -11.75 -3.10 11.74
CA LEU A 162 -12.89 -4.02 11.70
C LEU A 162 -12.53 -5.34 12.39
N PHE A 163 -11.43 -5.97 11.98
CA PHE A 163 -11.01 -7.26 12.55
C PHE A 163 -10.60 -7.15 14.02
N LYS A 164 -10.10 -6.00 14.46
CA LYS A 164 -9.92 -5.70 15.89
C LYS A 164 -11.26 -5.74 16.64
N ARG A 165 -12.31 -5.10 16.13
CA ARG A 165 -13.66 -5.14 16.74
C ARG A 165 -14.30 -6.53 16.72
N LEU A 166 -13.94 -7.36 15.76
CA LEU A 166 -14.35 -8.76 15.68
C LEU A 166 -13.48 -9.69 16.53
N SER A 167 -12.50 -9.14 17.28
CA SER A 167 -11.58 -9.90 18.13
C SER A 167 -10.75 -10.93 17.35
N PHE A 168 -10.27 -10.59 16.16
CA PHE A 168 -9.29 -11.40 15.43
C PHE A 168 -7.87 -10.97 15.79
N ASN A 169 -6.99 -11.94 16.04
CA ASN A 169 -5.56 -11.73 15.85
C ASN A 169 -5.31 -11.46 14.37
N GLN A 170 -4.37 -10.58 14.05
CA GLN A 170 -4.15 -10.15 12.67
C GLN A 170 -2.69 -10.28 12.33
N LEU A 171 -2.41 -10.76 11.12
CA LEU A 171 -1.07 -10.82 10.55
C LEU A 171 -1.08 -10.12 9.19
N MET A 172 -0.44 -8.95 9.08
CA MET A 172 -0.35 -8.17 7.85
C MET A 172 1.04 -8.39 7.24
N ILE A 173 1.14 -9.34 6.32
CA ILE A 173 2.42 -9.86 5.84
C ILE A 173 2.98 -9.04 4.69
N THR A 174 4.30 -9.03 4.56
CA THR A 174 4.96 -8.88 3.26
C THR A 174 5.06 -10.23 2.56
N TYR A 175 5.21 -10.24 1.25
CA TYR A 175 5.58 -11.43 0.47
C TYR A 175 6.70 -11.10 -0.52
N ARG A 176 7.17 -12.10 -1.27
CA ARG A 176 8.30 -11.93 -2.20
C ARG A 176 8.12 -10.73 -3.12
N ASN A 177 9.24 -10.04 -3.38
CA ASN A 177 9.33 -8.86 -4.24
C ASN A 177 8.73 -7.57 -3.65
N ASP A 178 8.17 -7.60 -2.44
CA ASP A 178 7.86 -6.36 -1.73
C ASP A 178 9.13 -5.57 -1.42
N GLN A 179 8.93 -4.28 -1.09
CA GLN A 179 10.00 -3.46 -0.58
C GLN A 179 10.61 -4.10 0.68
N ASP A 180 11.93 -4.26 0.66
CA ASP A 180 12.75 -4.83 1.73
C ASP A 180 12.45 -6.30 2.09
N ALA A 181 11.70 -7.02 1.24
CA ALA A 181 11.47 -8.46 1.36
C ALA A 181 12.38 -9.26 0.40
N PRO A 182 12.64 -10.56 0.68
CA PRO A 182 13.31 -11.44 -0.26
C PRO A 182 12.70 -11.39 -1.66
N SER A 183 13.54 -11.42 -2.68
CA SER A 183 13.11 -11.37 -4.09
C SER A 183 13.18 -12.74 -4.74
N GLY A 184 12.20 -13.06 -5.59
CA GLY A 184 12.23 -14.24 -6.42
C GLY A 184 13.30 -14.13 -7.51
N THR A 185 13.72 -15.27 -8.06
CA THR A 185 14.79 -15.34 -9.08
C THR A 185 14.41 -14.75 -10.43
N GLY A 186 13.11 -14.59 -10.70
CA GLY A 186 12.60 -14.20 -12.02
C GLY A 186 12.57 -12.70 -12.31
N GLY A 187 12.58 -11.83 -11.30
CA GLY A 187 12.35 -10.39 -11.52
C GLY A 187 10.88 -10.03 -11.84
N TYR A 188 9.95 -10.97 -11.65
CA TYR A 188 8.53 -10.83 -11.96
C TYR A 188 7.65 -11.24 -10.76
N HIS A 189 6.49 -10.60 -10.62
CA HIS A 189 5.36 -11.10 -9.86
C HIS A 189 4.68 -12.22 -10.66
N MET A 190 4.33 -13.31 -10.01
CA MET A 190 3.76 -14.51 -10.65
C MET A 190 2.29 -14.72 -10.28
N PHE A 191 1.63 -13.68 -9.75
CA PHE A 191 0.19 -13.65 -9.44
C PHE A 191 -0.29 -14.85 -8.62
N GLY A 192 0.51 -15.26 -7.63
CA GLY A 192 0.16 -16.34 -6.71
C GLY A 192 0.76 -17.69 -7.08
N LEU A 193 1.33 -17.87 -8.27
CA LEU A 193 1.98 -19.13 -8.65
C LEU A 193 3.19 -19.44 -7.77
N THR A 194 3.85 -18.41 -7.24
CA THR A 194 5.01 -18.57 -6.35
C THR A 194 4.82 -17.92 -4.99
N GLU A 195 4.06 -16.82 -4.93
CA GLU A 195 3.76 -16.04 -3.73
C GLU A 195 2.99 -16.85 -2.67
N TRP A 196 2.24 -17.88 -3.07
CA TRP A 196 1.50 -18.74 -2.13
C TRP A 196 2.40 -19.40 -1.07
N LYS A 197 3.68 -19.64 -1.38
CA LYS A 197 4.63 -20.23 -0.42
C LYS A 197 4.96 -19.28 0.73
N ASP A 198 4.90 -17.98 0.49
CA ASP A 198 5.10 -16.97 1.54
C ASP A 198 3.87 -16.89 2.44
N LEU A 199 2.68 -17.01 1.86
CA LEU A 199 1.45 -17.20 2.64
C LEU A 199 1.48 -18.50 3.44
N GLU A 200 2.00 -19.60 2.88
CA GLU A 200 2.18 -20.85 3.61
C GLU A 200 3.11 -20.68 4.82
N GLY A 201 4.21 -19.94 4.67
CA GLY A 201 5.09 -19.56 5.79
C GLY A 201 4.36 -18.79 6.89
N ALA A 202 3.53 -17.82 6.51
CA ALA A 202 2.70 -17.06 7.45
C ALA A 202 1.67 -17.95 8.17
N VAL A 203 1.03 -18.88 7.47
CA VAL A 203 0.11 -19.87 8.07
C VAL A 203 0.85 -20.75 9.07
N LYS A 204 2.04 -21.25 8.74
CA LYS A 204 2.88 -22.03 9.66
C LYS A 204 3.23 -21.24 10.92
N TYR A 205 3.57 -19.96 10.77
CA TYR A 205 3.80 -19.06 11.91
C TYR A 205 2.56 -18.97 12.81
N VAL A 206 1.38 -18.73 12.25
CA VAL A 206 0.13 -18.65 13.02
C VAL A 206 -0.15 -19.95 13.78
N ILE A 207 0.05 -21.11 13.14
CA ILE A 207 -0.11 -22.43 13.79
C ILE A 207 0.87 -22.59 14.96
N GLN A 208 2.13 -22.17 14.80
CA GLN A 208 3.12 -22.20 15.88
C GLN A 208 2.76 -21.28 17.06
N GLN A 209 2.01 -20.20 16.81
CA GLN A 209 1.44 -19.34 17.86
C GLN A 209 0.17 -19.92 18.51
N GLY A 210 -0.24 -21.14 18.14
CA GLY A 210 -1.44 -21.80 18.65
C GLY A 210 -2.74 -21.41 17.93
N GLY A 211 -2.65 -20.75 16.77
CA GLY A 211 -3.80 -20.44 15.94
C GLY A 211 -4.48 -21.71 15.40
N THR A 212 -5.78 -21.84 15.67
CA THR A 212 -6.59 -23.01 15.28
C THR A 212 -7.70 -22.66 14.28
N ASN A 213 -8.03 -21.38 14.13
CA ASN A 213 -8.96 -20.87 13.14
C ASN A 213 -8.32 -19.70 12.38
N ILE A 214 -8.02 -19.91 11.10
CA ILE A 214 -7.30 -18.96 10.25
C ILE A 214 -8.18 -18.66 9.04
N THR A 215 -8.35 -17.37 8.74
CA THR A 215 -9.03 -16.86 7.54
C THR A 215 -8.11 -15.99 6.71
#